data_AF-A0A9D1CAP9-F1
#
_entry.id   AF-A0A9D1CAP9-F1
#
_cell.length_a   1.000
_cell.length_b   1.000
_cell.length_c   1.000
_cell.angle_alpha   90.00
_cell.angle_beta   90.00
_cell.angle_gamma   90.00
#
_symmetry.space_group_name_H-M   'P 1'
#
loop_
_entity.id
_entity.type
_entity.pdbx_description
1 polymer ?
#
loop_
_entity_poly.entity_id
_entity_poly.type
_entity_poly.pdbx_seq_one_letter_code
_entity_poly.pdbx_strand_id
1 'polypeptide(L)'
;MDIATTIALTLGVGWASGINLYAAVLMLGFLSNTGQLVLPPDLMVVADPMVMAAAGFMYMVEFFADKVPGVDTAWDSIHTLIRIPAGAVLAAGAVGELGVAAEVAAFLIGGSLAAGSHAAKAGSRMVINTSPEPFSNWTASIAEDIAVIGGMWAALNYPILFSVFIAAFVLLLVWLLPKLWRFIVKVLHRLGEFFGREPDPYPEPTLADLAPKSDKPDSRQLPPS
;
A
#
# COMPACT_ATOMS: atom_id res chain seq x y z
N MET A 1 -23.19 21.29 -5.36
CA MET A 1 -21.78 21.69 -5.13
C MET A 1 -21.24 22.31 -6.41
N ASP A 2 -20.26 23.20 -6.32
CA ASP A 2 -19.55 23.65 -7.53
C ASP A 2 -18.65 22.54 -8.10
N ILE A 3 -18.22 22.70 -9.35
CA ILE A 3 -17.44 21.69 -10.07
C ILE A 3 -16.08 21.42 -9.41
N ALA A 4 -15.40 22.44 -8.88
CA ALA A 4 -14.10 22.25 -8.25
C ALA A 4 -14.21 21.41 -6.97
N THR A 5 -15.25 21.67 -6.17
CA THR A 5 -15.57 20.87 -4.99
C THR A 5 -15.94 19.44 -5.35
N THR A 6 -16.75 19.23 -6.40
CA THR A 6 -17.07 17.88 -6.89
C THR A 6 -15.81 17.12 -7.30
N ILE A 7 -14.93 17.73 -8.10
CA ILE A 7 -13.66 17.11 -8.51
C ILE A 7 -12.79 16.79 -7.29
N ALA A 8 -12.62 17.75 -6.38
CA ALA A 8 -11.82 17.56 -5.17
C ALA A 8 -12.37 16.43 -4.29
N LEU A 9 -13.69 16.32 -4.15
CA LEU A 9 -14.35 15.24 -3.42
C LEU A 9 -14.12 13.89 -4.11
N THR A 10 -14.36 13.78 -5.41
CA THR A 10 -14.15 12.55 -6.18
C THR A 10 -12.72 12.03 -6.05
N LEU A 11 -11.74 12.94 -6.23
CA LEU A 11 -10.32 12.61 -6.10
C LEU A 11 -9.96 12.28 -4.64
N GLY A 12 -10.49 13.06 -3.71
CA GLY A 12 -10.17 12.96 -2.29
C GLY A 12 -10.68 11.68 -1.66
N VAL A 13 -11.89 11.24 -2.00
CA VAL A 13 -12.44 9.99 -1.49
C VAL A 13 -11.71 8.78 -2.06
N GLY A 14 -11.37 8.80 -3.36
CA GLY A 14 -10.54 7.76 -3.96
C GLY A 14 -9.17 7.65 -3.27
N TRP A 15 -8.47 8.78 -3.11
CA TRP A 15 -7.18 8.85 -2.41
C TRP A 15 -7.28 8.39 -0.95
N ALA A 16 -8.20 8.96 -0.18
CA ALA A 16 -8.41 8.67 1.23
C ALA A 16 -8.75 7.19 1.47
N SER A 17 -9.58 6.60 0.60
CA SER A 17 -9.98 5.19 0.70
C SER A 17 -8.79 4.25 0.65
N GLY A 18 -7.78 4.56 -0.18
CA GLY A 18 -6.57 3.75 -0.27
C GLY A 18 -5.73 3.74 1.01
N ILE A 19 -5.78 4.83 1.78
CA ILE A 19 -5.04 5.00 3.03
C ILE A 19 -5.83 4.40 4.20
N ASN A 20 -7.07 4.88 4.39
CA ASN A 20 -8.00 4.45 5.43
C ASN A 20 -9.45 4.68 4.98
N LEU A 21 -10.06 3.65 4.38
CA LEU A 21 -11.46 3.66 3.93
C LEU A 21 -12.44 4.02 5.05
N TYR A 22 -12.24 3.47 6.23
CA TYR A 22 -13.19 3.61 7.33
C TYR A 22 -13.21 5.05 7.86
N ALA A 23 -12.04 5.68 7.96
CA ALA A 23 -11.94 7.11 8.24
C ALA A 23 -12.59 7.96 7.14
N ALA A 24 -12.39 7.61 5.86
CA ALA A 24 -13.01 8.34 4.74
C ALA A 24 -14.55 8.28 4.80
N VAL A 25 -15.14 7.10 5.01
CA VAL A 25 -16.59 6.90 5.14
C VAL A 25 -17.13 7.65 6.35
N LEU A 26 -16.46 7.56 7.51
CA LEU A 26 -16.83 8.31 8.70
C LEU A 26 -16.82 9.82 8.46
N MET A 27 -15.78 10.34 7.82
CA MET A 27 -15.67 11.77 7.53
C MET A 27 -16.77 12.24 6.58
N LEU A 28 -17.08 11.48 5.52
CA LEU A 28 -18.19 11.81 4.63
C LEU A 28 -19.52 11.84 5.39
N GLY A 29 -19.82 10.79 6.17
CA GLY A 29 -21.05 10.71 6.94
C GLY A 29 -21.17 11.80 7.99
N PHE A 30 -20.08 12.10 8.70
CA PHE A 30 -20.02 13.17 9.70
C PHE A 30 -20.24 14.55 9.08
N LEU A 31 -19.56 14.87 7.98
CA LEU A 31 -19.70 16.16 7.28
C LEU A 31 -21.11 16.31 6.71
N SER A 32 -21.72 15.23 6.24
CA SER A 32 -23.11 15.22 5.78
C SER A 32 -24.09 15.48 6.94
N ASN A 33 -23.98 14.74 8.04
CA ASN A 33 -24.90 14.86 9.18
C ASN A 33 -24.76 16.18 9.95
N THR A 34 -23.60 16.84 9.85
CA THR A 34 -23.38 18.19 10.43
C THR A 34 -23.74 19.32 9.47
N GLY A 35 -24.25 19.00 8.27
CA GLY A 35 -24.64 19.98 7.26
C GLY A 35 -23.45 20.72 6.61
N GLN A 36 -22.23 20.24 6.80
CA GLN A 36 -21.01 20.81 6.20
C GLN A 36 -20.82 20.36 4.75
N LEU A 37 -21.40 19.22 4.38
CA LEU A 37 -21.36 18.65 3.04
C LEU A 37 -22.76 18.21 2.61
N VAL A 38 -23.17 18.58 1.40
CA VAL A 38 -24.37 18.01 0.78
C VAL A 38 -23.91 16.89 -0.13
N LEU A 39 -24.14 15.64 0.28
CA LEU A 39 -23.79 14.47 -0.51
C LEU A 39 -24.78 14.25 -1.66
N PRO A 40 -24.32 13.77 -2.83
CA PRO A 40 -25.20 13.24 -3.86
C PRO A 40 -26.05 12.06 -3.34
N PRO A 41 -27.23 11.80 -3.93
CA PRO A 41 -28.12 10.72 -3.51
C PRO A 41 -27.42 9.36 -3.35
N ASP A 42 -26.52 9.02 -4.28
CA ASP A 42 -25.81 7.74 -4.30
C ASP A 42 -24.79 7.59 -3.15
N LEU A 43 -24.35 8.70 -2.56
CA LEU A 43 -23.46 8.69 -1.39
C LEU A 43 -24.19 8.84 -0.07
N MET A 44 -25.48 9.17 -0.04
CA MET A 44 -26.22 9.39 1.20
C MET A 44 -26.16 8.21 2.16
N VAL A 45 -25.96 6.99 1.65
CA VAL A 45 -25.78 5.77 2.46
C VAL A 45 -24.62 5.88 3.46
N VAL A 46 -23.57 6.65 3.18
CA VAL A 46 -22.43 6.82 4.11
C VAL A 46 -22.78 7.68 5.32
N ALA A 47 -23.88 8.45 5.25
CA ALA A 47 -24.41 9.25 6.35
C ALA A 47 -25.40 8.46 7.22
N ASP A 48 -25.77 7.23 6.83
CA ASP A 48 -26.62 6.37 7.65
C ASP A 48 -25.92 6.04 8.99
N PRO A 49 -26.58 6.19 10.14
CA PRO A 49 -25.97 5.95 11.45
C PRO A 49 -25.40 4.54 11.64
N MET A 50 -26.00 3.50 11.04
CA MET A 50 -25.46 2.14 11.12
C MET A 50 -24.18 2.01 10.29
N VAL A 51 -24.13 2.61 9.10
CA VAL A 51 -22.94 2.61 8.24
C VAL A 51 -21.81 3.37 8.93
N MET A 52 -22.11 4.54 9.51
CA MET A 52 -21.14 5.29 10.30
C MET A 52 -20.66 4.52 11.53
N ALA A 53 -21.54 3.82 12.26
CA ALA A 53 -21.14 3.02 13.41
C ALA A 53 -20.23 1.85 13.00
N ALA A 54 -20.55 1.17 11.90
CA ALA A 54 -19.72 0.09 11.35
C ALA A 54 -18.35 0.60 10.89
N ALA A 55 -18.31 1.73 10.17
CA ALA A 55 -17.07 2.38 9.78
C ALA A 55 -16.28 2.86 11.01
N GLY A 56 -16.94 3.40 12.02
CA GLY A 56 -16.37 3.78 13.32
C GLY A 56 -15.65 2.63 14.00
N PHE A 57 -16.34 1.49 14.11
CA PHE A 57 -15.79 0.29 14.69
C PHE A 57 -14.58 -0.21 13.89
N MET A 58 -14.71 -0.33 12.56
CA MET A 58 -13.62 -0.82 11.71
C MET A 58 -12.41 0.14 11.69
N TYR A 59 -12.64 1.45 11.76
CA TYR A 59 -11.58 2.44 11.94
C TYR A 59 -10.84 2.24 13.26
N MET A 60 -11.55 1.95 14.36
CA MET A 60 -10.88 1.63 15.64
C MET A 60 -10.03 0.36 15.54
N VAL A 61 -10.55 -0.70 14.90
CA VAL A 61 -9.79 -1.94 14.70
C VAL A 61 -8.52 -1.66 13.89
N GLU A 62 -8.65 -0.95 12.77
CA GLU A 62 -7.51 -0.54 11.93
C GLU A 62 -6.49 0.31 12.71
N PHE A 63 -6.96 1.29 13.48
CA PHE A 63 -6.10 2.14 14.30
C PHE A 63 -5.22 1.33 15.27
N PHE A 64 -5.74 0.25 15.85
CA PHE A 64 -4.95 -0.62 16.73
C PHE A 64 -4.10 -1.63 15.94
N ALA A 65 -4.62 -2.19 14.85
CA ALA A 65 -3.89 -3.12 13.99
C ALA A 65 -2.61 -2.49 13.42
N ASP A 66 -2.69 -1.24 12.97
CA ASP A 66 -1.59 -0.50 12.34
C ASP A 66 -0.43 -0.17 13.30
N LYS A 67 -0.61 -0.40 14.60
CA LYS A 67 0.40 -0.16 15.64
C LYS A 67 1.28 -1.37 15.92
N VAL A 68 0.90 -2.55 15.44
CA VAL A 68 1.63 -3.81 15.67
C VAL A 68 2.34 -4.21 14.37
N PRO A 69 3.70 -4.23 14.35
CA PRO A 69 4.45 -4.62 13.17
C PRO A 69 4.05 -6.01 12.67
N GLY A 70 3.80 -6.14 11.36
CA GLY A 70 3.37 -7.38 10.71
C GLY A 70 1.84 -7.57 10.73
N VAL A 71 1.15 -7.17 11.79
CA VAL A 71 -0.33 -7.13 11.80
C VAL A 71 -0.82 -6.06 10.84
N ASP A 72 -0.18 -4.89 10.81
CA ASP A 72 -0.41 -3.81 9.85
C ASP A 72 -0.37 -4.32 8.40
N THR A 73 0.67 -5.08 8.07
CA THR A 73 0.92 -5.60 6.71
C THR A 73 -0.10 -6.66 6.32
N ALA A 74 -0.45 -7.55 7.25
CA ALA A 74 -1.49 -8.56 7.02
C ALA A 74 -2.87 -7.90 6.87
N TRP A 75 -3.18 -6.91 7.70
CA TRP A 75 -4.40 -6.12 7.64
C TRP A 75 -4.54 -5.41 6.30
N ASP A 76 -3.48 -4.69 5.87
CA ASP A 76 -3.44 -4.00 4.58
C ASP A 76 -3.60 -4.95 3.40
N SER A 77 -2.99 -6.15 3.45
CA SER A 77 -3.10 -7.16 2.39
C SER A 77 -4.54 -7.64 2.18
N ILE A 78 -5.27 -7.88 3.28
CA ILE A 78 -6.71 -8.23 3.20
C ILE A 78 -7.50 -7.04 2.66
N HIS A 79 -7.19 -5.84 3.14
CA HIS A 79 -7.93 -4.63 2.81
C HIS A 79 -7.65 -4.09 1.41
N THR A 80 -6.64 -4.58 0.70
CA THR A 80 -6.48 -4.35 -0.75
C THR A 80 -7.78 -4.69 -1.51
N LEU A 81 -8.47 -5.77 -1.11
CA LEU A 81 -9.69 -6.25 -1.75
C LEU A 81 -10.94 -5.43 -1.39
N ILE A 82 -10.86 -4.62 -0.33
CA ILE A 82 -12.00 -3.87 0.21
C ILE A 82 -11.85 -2.38 -0.13
N ARG A 83 -10.69 -1.80 0.17
CA ARG A 83 -10.41 -0.36 0.04
C ARG A 83 -10.38 0.12 -1.40
N ILE A 84 -9.80 -0.66 -2.31
CA ILE A 84 -9.67 -0.24 -3.71
C ILE A 84 -11.04 -0.22 -4.40
N PRO A 85 -11.84 -1.31 -4.35
CA PRO A 85 -13.19 -1.27 -4.92
C PRO A 85 -14.09 -0.26 -4.23
N ALA A 86 -14.04 -0.14 -2.90
CA ALA A 86 -14.84 0.84 -2.19
C ALA A 86 -14.48 2.29 -2.58
N GLY A 87 -13.19 2.59 -2.72
CA GLY A 87 -12.74 3.91 -3.18
C GLY A 87 -13.21 4.24 -4.59
N ALA A 88 -13.23 3.26 -5.48
CA ALA A 88 -13.79 3.40 -6.82
C ALA A 88 -15.31 3.69 -6.79
N VAL A 89 -16.07 2.92 -6.00
CA VAL A 89 -17.53 3.10 -5.86
C VAL A 89 -17.85 4.45 -5.23
N LEU A 90 -17.12 4.86 -4.19
CA LEU A 90 -17.36 6.14 -3.52
C LEU A 90 -17.04 7.32 -4.45
N ALA A 91 -15.97 7.23 -5.25
CA ALA A 91 -15.65 8.24 -6.24
C ALA A 91 -16.72 8.35 -7.34
N ALA A 92 -17.26 7.21 -7.80
CA ALA A 92 -18.38 7.17 -8.75
C ALA A 92 -19.63 7.84 -8.16
N GLY A 93 -19.99 7.49 -6.92
CA GLY A 93 -21.14 8.10 -6.24
C GLY A 93 -21.02 9.62 -6.04
N ALA A 94 -19.78 10.15 -5.98
CA ALA A 94 -19.56 11.60 -5.87
C ALA A 94 -20.00 12.37 -7.13
N VAL A 95 -20.18 11.70 -8.27
CA VAL A 95 -20.57 12.29 -9.56
C VAL A 95 -21.81 11.67 -10.18
N GLY A 96 -22.62 10.90 -9.43
CA GLY A 96 -23.80 10.19 -9.95
C GLY A 96 -24.79 11.08 -10.71
N GLU A 97 -24.97 12.32 -10.25
CA GLU A 97 -25.88 13.28 -10.90
C GLU A 97 -25.38 13.79 -12.26
N LEU A 98 -24.12 13.53 -12.63
CA LEU A 98 -23.53 13.90 -13.92
C LEU A 98 -23.73 12.81 -15.00
N GLY A 99 -24.31 11.66 -14.63
CA GLY A 99 -24.66 10.56 -15.51
C GLY A 99 -23.59 9.48 -15.62
N VAL A 100 -24.00 8.34 -16.18
CA VAL A 100 -23.25 7.07 -16.20
C VAL A 100 -21.82 7.21 -16.76
N ALA A 101 -21.60 8.05 -17.78
CA ALA A 101 -20.26 8.24 -18.34
C ALA A 101 -19.30 8.88 -17.33
N ALA A 102 -19.77 9.85 -16.55
CA ALA A 102 -18.99 10.50 -15.50
C ALA A 102 -18.75 9.54 -14.33
N GLU A 103 -19.76 8.76 -13.92
CA GLU A 103 -19.61 7.72 -12.89
C GLU A 103 -18.54 6.70 -13.24
N VAL A 104 -18.55 6.16 -14.46
CA VAL A 104 -17.54 5.20 -14.91
C VAL A 104 -16.15 5.84 -14.94
N ALA A 105 -16.02 7.09 -15.40
CA ALA A 105 -14.75 7.80 -15.38
C ALA A 105 -14.24 8.00 -13.95
N ALA A 106 -15.11 8.43 -13.04
CA ALA A 106 -14.78 8.62 -11.63
C ALA A 106 -14.48 7.31 -10.91
N PHE A 107 -15.16 6.21 -11.26
CA PHE A 107 -14.85 4.87 -10.77
C PHE A 107 -13.42 4.47 -11.12
N LEU A 108 -13.03 4.65 -12.39
CA LEU A 108 -11.69 4.30 -12.86
C LEU A 108 -10.61 5.18 -12.22
N ILE A 109 -10.84 6.50 -12.15
CA ILE A 109 -9.91 7.46 -11.56
C ILE A 109 -9.79 7.22 -10.05
N GLY A 110 -10.93 7.10 -9.35
CA GLY A 110 -11.00 6.89 -7.91
C GLY A 110 -10.40 5.55 -7.49
N GLY A 111 -10.67 4.47 -8.24
CA GLY A 111 -10.05 3.17 -8.03
C GLY A 111 -8.54 3.20 -8.25
N SER A 112 -8.07 3.92 -9.27
CA SER A 112 -6.64 4.10 -9.53
C SER A 112 -5.95 4.89 -8.41
N LEU A 113 -6.59 5.95 -7.91
CA LEU A 113 -6.10 6.73 -6.77
C LEU A 113 -6.10 5.92 -5.47
N ALA A 114 -7.14 5.12 -5.22
CA ALA A 114 -7.21 4.23 -4.07
C ALA A 114 -6.09 3.19 -4.13
N ALA A 115 -5.90 2.54 -5.28
CA ALA A 115 -4.81 1.60 -5.49
C ALA A 115 -3.43 2.24 -5.31
N GLY A 116 -3.22 3.44 -5.86
CA GLY A 116 -1.97 4.18 -5.74
C GLY A 116 -1.65 4.59 -4.30
N SER A 117 -2.65 5.09 -3.57
CA SER A 117 -2.50 5.51 -2.17
C SER A 117 -2.30 4.33 -1.24
N HIS A 118 -3.00 3.22 -1.50
CA HIS A 118 -2.79 1.97 -0.79
C HIS A 118 -1.38 1.39 -1.04
N ALA A 119 -0.92 1.39 -2.29
CA ALA A 119 0.43 0.95 -2.63
C ALA A 119 1.50 1.83 -1.99
N ALA A 120 1.28 3.14 -1.88
CA ALA A 120 2.17 4.04 -1.16
C ALA A 120 2.23 3.70 0.34
N LYS A 121 1.07 3.51 1.00
CA LYS A 121 0.98 3.08 2.41
C LYS A 121 1.71 1.75 2.64
N ALA A 122 1.33 0.70 1.89
CA ALA A 122 1.94 -0.62 2.00
C ALA A 122 3.47 -0.58 1.72
N GLY A 123 3.89 0.21 0.73
CA GLY A 123 5.29 0.43 0.42
C GLY A 123 6.06 1.11 1.55
N SER A 124 5.48 2.13 2.20
CA SER A 124 6.10 2.73 3.39
C SER A 124 6.16 1.77 4.56
N ARG A 125 5.14 0.93 4.77
CA ARG A 125 5.16 -0.10 5.82
C ARG A 125 6.26 -1.13 5.61
N MET A 126 6.53 -1.54 4.37
CA MET A 126 7.66 -2.42 4.06
C MET A 126 9.01 -1.83 4.50
N VAL A 127 9.20 -0.52 4.34
CA VAL A 127 10.42 0.17 4.78
C VAL A 127 10.42 0.33 6.31
N ILE A 128 9.32 0.76 6.90
CA ILE A 128 9.20 1.00 8.34
C ILE A 128 9.40 -0.29 9.15
N ASN A 129 8.83 -1.40 8.69
CA ASN A 129 8.92 -2.71 9.36
C ASN A 129 10.32 -3.35 9.28
N THR A 130 11.28 -2.73 8.60
CA THR A 130 12.70 -3.12 8.72
C THR A 130 13.32 -2.71 10.05
N SER A 131 12.70 -1.76 10.77
CA SER A 131 13.10 -1.36 12.12
C SER A 131 12.19 -2.01 13.17
N PRO A 132 12.74 -2.63 14.23
CA PRO A 132 11.95 -3.28 15.28
C PRO A 132 11.27 -2.29 16.25
N GLU A 133 11.46 -0.98 16.08
CA GLU A 133 10.93 0.02 17.03
C GLU A 133 9.48 0.43 16.71
N PRO A 134 8.55 0.36 17.70
CA PRO A 134 7.12 0.57 17.48
C PRO A 134 6.77 2.02 17.10
N PHE A 135 7.61 2.99 17.46
CA PHE A 135 7.34 4.42 17.28
C PHE A 135 7.17 4.82 15.81
N SER A 136 7.90 4.19 14.90
CA SER A 136 7.81 4.48 13.47
C SER A 136 6.45 4.06 12.89
N ASN A 137 5.95 2.88 13.27
CA ASN A 137 4.64 2.40 12.87
C ASN A 137 3.52 3.27 13.44
N TRP A 138 3.65 3.68 14.70
CA TRP A 138 2.67 4.56 15.35
C TRP A 138 2.62 5.93 14.69
N THR A 139 3.79 6.51 14.45
CA THR A 139 3.91 7.82 13.80
C THR A 139 3.33 7.78 12.39
N ALA A 140 3.65 6.75 11.61
CA ALA A 140 3.09 6.57 10.26
C ALA A 140 1.57 6.41 10.30
N SER A 141 1.05 5.51 11.14
CA SER A 141 -0.39 5.29 11.32
C SER A 141 -1.13 6.58 11.70
N ILE A 142 -0.63 7.33 12.68
CA ILE A 142 -1.26 8.59 13.10
C ILE A 142 -1.19 9.65 12.00
N ALA A 143 -0.07 9.74 11.29
CA ALA A 143 0.08 10.67 10.17
C ALA A 143 -0.87 10.33 9.01
N GLU A 144 -1.06 9.04 8.73
CA GLU A 144 -2.04 8.54 7.76
C GLU A 144 -3.47 8.95 8.13
N ASP A 145 -3.88 8.78 9.39
CA ASP A 145 -5.21 9.16 9.86
C ASP A 145 -5.44 10.68 9.78
N ILE A 146 -4.45 11.46 10.23
CA ILE A 146 -4.48 12.92 10.13
C ILE A 146 -4.54 13.35 8.66
N ALA A 147 -3.79 12.70 7.78
CA ALA A 147 -3.81 12.99 6.35
C ALA A 147 -5.18 12.71 5.75
N VAL A 148 -5.82 11.59 6.08
CA VAL A 148 -7.17 11.26 5.60
C VAL A 148 -8.20 12.26 6.10
N ILE A 149 -8.25 12.52 7.41
CA ILE A 149 -9.22 13.45 8.01
C ILE A 149 -8.99 14.87 7.49
N GLY A 150 -7.75 15.35 7.54
CA GLY A 150 -7.37 16.69 7.09
C GLY A 150 -7.52 16.87 5.58
N GLY A 151 -7.20 15.85 4.79
CA GLY A 151 -7.35 15.84 3.34
C GLY A 151 -8.81 15.89 2.92
N MET A 152 -9.68 15.08 3.54
CA MET A 152 -11.13 15.13 3.30
C MET A 152 -11.72 16.49 3.67
N TRP A 153 -11.29 17.07 4.80
CA TRP A 153 -11.69 18.43 5.18
C TRP A 153 -11.18 19.50 4.20
N ALA A 154 -9.93 19.37 3.74
CA ALA A 154 -9.32 20.27 2.76
C ALA A 154 -9.98 20.16 1.38
N ALA A 155 -10.42 18.97 0.97
CA ALA A 155 -11.15 18.77 -0.29
C ALA A 155 -12.43 19.61 -0.34
N LEU A 156 -13.09 19.81 0.81
CA LEU A 156 -14.31 20.63 0.90
C LEU A 156 -14.02 22.12 1.03
N ASN A 157 -13.06 22.50 1.88
CA ASN A 157 -12.83 23.90 2.23
C ASN A 157 -11.83 24.60 1.30
N TYR A 158 -10.92 23.85 0.68
CA TYR A 158 -9.86 24.34 -0.19
C TYR A 158 -9.70 23.45 -1.45
N PRO A 159 -10.76 23.27 -2.26
CA PRO A 159 -10.81 22.27 -3.32
C PRO A 159 -9.70 22.42 -4.37
N ILE A 160 -9.30 23.66 -4.69
CA ILE A 160 -8.22 23.94 -5.62
C ILE A 160 -6.87 23.50 -5.04
N LEU A 161 -6.57 23.89 -3.79
CA LEU A 161 -5.32 23.52 -3.13
C LEU A 161 -5.22 22.00 -2.96
N PHE A 162 -6.33 21.35 -2.59
CA PHE A 162 -6.40 19.91 -2.47
C PHE A 162 -6.20 19.21 -3.82
N SER A 163 -6.81 19.72 -4.90
CA SER A 163 -6.60 19.18 -6.24
C SER A 163 -5.15 19.29 -6.71
N VAL A 164 -4.46 20.40 -6.38
CA VAL A 164 -3.02 20.54 -6.64
C VAL A 164 -2.20 19.54 -5.83
N PHE A 165 -2.57 19.31 -4.57
CA PHE A 165 -1.95 18.26 -3.74
C PHE A 165 -2.11 16.87 -4.37
N ILE A 166 -3.32 16.51 -4.82
CA ILE A 166 -3.55 15.23 -5.50
C ILE A 166 -2.74 15.13 -6.79
N ALA A 167 -2.67 16.20 -7.59
CA ALA A 167 -1.86 16.20 -8.81
C ALA A 167 -0.37 15.95 -8.49
N ALA A 168 0.17 16.61 -7.46
CA ALA A 168 1.55 16.38 -7.00
C ALA A 168 1.75 14.94 -6.49
N PHE A 169 0.79 14.40 -5.75
CA PHE A 169 0.80 13.02 -5.27
C PHE A 169 0.79 12.00 -6.44
N VAL A 170 -0.03 12.22 -7.47
CA VAL A 170 -0.06 11.37 -8.66
C VAL A 170 1.27 11.43 -9.40
N LEU A 171 1.87 12.61 -9.57
CA LEU A 171 3.19 12.74 -10.18
C LEU A 171 4.26 11.98 -9.39
N LEU A 172 4.20 12.02 -8.05
CA LEU A 172 5.08 11.24 -7.19
C LEU A 172 4.89 9.74 -7.41
N LEU A 173 3.65 9.24 -7.50
CA LEU A 173 3.35 7.84 -7.78
C LEU A 173 3.86 7.39 -9.16
N VAL A 174 3.61 8.18 -10.20
CA VAL A 174 4.08 7.88 -11.57
C VAL A 174 5.60 7.77 -11.60
N TRP A 175 6.31 8.58 -10.80
CA TRP A 175 7.76 8.51 -10.68
C TRP A 175 8.25 7.33 -9.82
N LEU A 176 7.53 6.97 -8.75
CA LEU A 176 7.93 5.95 -7.78
C LEU A 176 7.61 4.53 -8.23
N LEU A 177 6.44 4.30 -8.84
CA LEU A 177 5.95 2.98 -9.24
C LEU A 177 6.93 2.20 -10.13
N PRO A 178 7.53 2.79 -11.20
CA PRO A 178 8.50 2.08 -12.02
C PRO A 178 9.75 1.64 -11.25
N LYS A 179 10.15 2.42 -10.23
CA LYS A 179 11.32 2.10 -9.40
C LYS A 179 11.00 0.94 -8.47
N LEU A 180 9.83 0.98 -7.83
CA LEU A 180 9.38 -0.08 -6.93
C LEU A 180 9.20 -1.40 -7.69
N TRP A 181 8.59 -1.36 -8.88
CA TRP A 181 8.44 -2.52 -9.75
C TRP A 181 9.79 -3.14 -10.11
N ARG A 182 10.75 -2.32 -10.58
CA ARG A 182 12.11 -2.80 -10.90
C ARG A 182 12.82 -3.39 -9.69
N PHE A 183 12.61 -2.84 -8.50
CA PHE A 183 13.18 -3.37 -7.26
C PHE A 183 12.59 -4.74 -6.91
N ILE A 184 11.26 -4.87 -6.94
CA ILE A 184 10.57 -6.14 -6.66
C ILE A 184 11.03 -7.24 -7.63
N VAL A 185 11.06 -6.95 -8.94
CA VAL A 185 11.52 -7.92 -9.95
C VAL A 185 12.96 -8.37 -9.68
N LYS A 186 13.86 -7.45 -9.30
CA LYS A 186 15.24 -7.81 -8.93
C LYS A 186 15.32 -8.69 -7.69
N VAL A 187 14.52 -8.42 -6.66
CA VAL A 187 14.49 -9.23 -5.43
C VAL A 187 13.96 -10.64 -5.76
N LEU A 188 12.88 -10.75 -6.52
CA LEU A 188 12.33 -12.03 -6.95
C LEU A 188 13.31 -12.86 -7.79
N HIS A 189 14.03 -12.21 -8.72
CA HIS A 189 15.09 -12.88 -9.49
C HIS A 189 16.21 -13.42 -8.59
N ARG A 190 16.70 -12.61 -7.62
CA ARG A 190 17.75 -13.06 -6.68
C ARG A 190 17.30 -14.21 -5.79
N LEU A 191 16.04 -14.21 -5.35
CA LEU A 191 15.48 -15.34 -4.61
C LEU A 191 15.39 -16.58 -5.49
N GLY A 192 14.95 -16.44 -6.75
CA GLY A 192 14.92 -17.53 -7.73
C GLY A 192 16.30 -18.15 -7.97
N GLU A 193 17.35 -17.33 -8.11
CA GLU A 193 18.73 -17.81 -8.25
C GLU A 193 19.26 -18.52 -6.98
N PHE A 194 18.83 -18.07 -5.80
CA PHE A 194 19.21 -18.69 -4.53
C PHE A 194 18.55 -20.05 -4.32
N PHE A 195 17.26 -20.19 -4.68
CA PHE A 195 16.52 -21.45 -4.59
C PHE A 195 16.75 -22.40 -5.78
N GLY A 196 17.17 -21.87 -6.93
CA GLY A 196 17.43 -22.64 -8.16
C GLY A 196 18.88 -23.13 -8.32
N ARG A 197 19.75 -22.88 -7.33
CA ARG A 197 21.12 -23.42 -7.32
C ARG A 197 21.06 -24.90 -6.90
N GLU A 198 20.96 -25.81 -7.85
CA GLU A 198 21.30 -27.22 -7.59
C GLU A 198 22.77 -27.25 -7.09
N PRO A 199 23.08 -28.04 -6.04
CA PRO A 199 24.47 -28.25 -5.65
C PRO A 199 25.23 -28.74 -6.89
N ASP A 200 26.36 -28.09 -7.21
CA ASP A 200 27.23 -28.57 -8.30
C ASP A 200 27.42 -30.09 -8.10
N PRO A 201 27.13 -30.92 -9.11
CA PRO A 201 27.44 -32.34 -9.02
C PRO A 201 28.92 -32.41 -8.66
N TYR A 202 29.21 -33.08 -7.54
CA TYR A 202 30.56 -33.23 -7.00
C TYR A 202 31.51 -33.44 -8.19
N PRO A 203 32.56 -32.61 -8.36
CA PRO A 203 33.44 -32.76 -9.51
C PRO A 203 33.90 -34.22 -9.53
N GLU A 204 33.61 -34.92 -10.64
CA GLU A 204 34.00 -36.31 -10.77
C GLU A 204 35.50 -36.39 -10.49
N PRO A 205 35.95 -37.24 -9.54
CA PRO A 205 37.36 -37.34 -9.22
C PRO A 205 38.11 -37.64 -10.51
N THR A 206 39.06 -36.78 -10.85
CA THR A 206 39.84 -36.98 -12.05
C THR A 206 40.68 -38.25 -11.88
N LEU A 207 41.06 -38.91 -12.97
CA LEU A 207 41.92 -40.09 -12.91
C LEU A 207 43.25 -39.83 -12.14
N ALA A 208 43.64 -38.56 -12.00
CA ALA A 208 44.77 -38.13 -11.17
C ALA A 208 44.48 -38.22 -9.66
N ASP A 209 43.23 -38.01 -9.22
CA ASP A 209 42.81 -38.11 -7.82
C ASP A 209 42.67 -39.56 -7.35
N LEU A 210 42.39 -40.47 -8.29
CA LEU A 210 42.30 -41.92 -8.05
C LEU A 210 43.64 -42.64 -8.20
N ALA A 211 44.69 -41.95 -8.64
CA ALA A 211 46.01 -42.55 -8.77
C ALA A 211 46.55 -42.88 -7.36
N PRO A 212 47.03 -44.11 -7.13
CA PRO A 212 47.66 -44.47 -5.85
C PRO A 212 48.84 -43.54 -5.62
N LYS A 213 48.84 -42.81 -4.50
CA LYS A 213 50.00 -42.01 -4.10
C LYS A 213 51.21 -42.92 -4.07
N SER A 214 52.21 -42.63 -4.90
CA SER A 214 53.45 -43.39 -4.88
C SER A 214 54.12 -43.16 -3.53
N ASP A 215 54.05 -44.15 -2.64
CA ASP A 215 54.89 -44.19 -1.45
C ASP A 215 56.33 -44.35 -1.91
N LYS A 216 57.02 -43.21 -2.11
CA LYS A 216 58.47 -43.21 -2.22
C LYS A 216 59.00 -43.54 -0.82
N PRO A 217 59.82 -44.58 -0.65
CA PRO A 217 60.42 -44.87 0.65
C PRO A 217 61.26 -43.66 1.10
N ASP A 218 60.99 -43.21 2.32
CA ASP A 218 61.74 -42.13 2.95
C ASP A 218 63.21 -42.57 3.11
N SER A 219 64.09 -41.99 2.29
CA SER A 219 65.53 -42.29 2.27
C SER A 219 66.27 -41.90 3.55
N ARG A 220 65.58 -41.42 4.59
CA ARG A 220 66.15 -41.03 5.89
C ARG A 220 66.29 -42.18 6.90
N GLN A 221 65.96 -43.42 6.54
CA GLN A 221 66.06 -44.57 7.45
C GLN A 221 67.19 -45.56 7.09
N LEU A 222 68.39 -45.08 6.78
CA LEU A 222 69.57 -45.94 6.72
C LEU A 222 70.46 -45.68 7.95
N PRO A 223 70.74 -46.69 8.79
CA PRO A 223 71.64 -46.53 9.92
C PRO A 223 73.09 -46.34 9.43
N PRO A 224 73.90 -45.54 10.14
CA PRO A 224 75.31 -45.37 9.80
C PRO A 224 76.08 -46.67 10.04
N SER A 225 76.94 -47.02 9.08
CA SER A 225 77.87 -48.15 9.07
C SER A 225 78.98 -48.04 10.12
#